data_AF-A0A257MER7-F1
#
_entry.id   AF-A0A257MER7-F1
#
_cell.length_a   1.000
_cell.length_b   1.000
_cell.length_c   1.000
_cell.angle_alpha   90.00
_cell.angle_beta   90.00
_cell.angle_gamma   90.00
#
_symmetry.space_group_name_H-M   'P 1'
#
loop_
_entity.id
_entity.type
_entity.pdbx_description
1 polymer ?
#
loop_
_entity_poly.entity_id
_entity_poly.type
_entity_poly.pdbx_seq_one_letter_code
_entity_poly.pdbx_strand_id
1 'polypeptide(L)'
;MGIKTHFLEYLPPAGMLCKKVDILQPAQITPQSKNYLIPLEWICRWYVAGSLYDRIKEGKLSASDLGYHSGHTVTQGEPLPQPFLEVSTKLEKTDRLLKKEEALQISGLSPQEYDQAREIVLRIDEDIGRSVSSRGLIHADGKKELAFDENRQIMVIDVYGTADEDRFWDKARYEAGELVDLSKEYVRQHYRQSGYKDRLYAARDAGQPEPAIPALPPEVVAETSRIYIRLFEMITGESFQPAGKS
;
A
#
# COMPACT_ATOMS: atom_id res chain seq x y z
N MET A 1 2.02 -10.88 16.79
CA MET A 1 3.29 -10.45 16.16
C MET A 1 4.24 -9.66 17.09
N GLY A 2 3.77 -9.02 18.17
CA GLY A 2 4.65 -8.24 19.07
C GLY A 2 5.17 -6.92 18.47
N ILE A 3 4.56 -6.47 17.36
CA ILE A 3 4.86 -5.21 16.69
C ILE A 3 4.07 -4.12 17.41
N LYS A 4 4.74 -3.02 17.78
CA LYS A 4 4.09 -1.85 18.38
C LYS A 4 3.17 -1.19 17.36
N THR A 5 2.01 -0.72 17.81
CA THR A 5 1.07 0.03 16.98
C THR A 5 0.61 1.28 17.72
N HIS A 6 0.05 2.24 16.97
CA HIS A 6 -0.65 3.36 17.61
C HIS A 6 -2.04 2.99 18.14
N PHE A 7 -2.54 1.77 17.88
CA PHE A 7 -3.89 1.38 18.25
C PHE A 7 -3.98 1.18 19.76
N LEU A 8 -4.98 1.78 20.39
CA LEU A 8 -5.22 1.68 21.83
C LEU A 8 -6.47 0.86 22.11
N GLU A 9 -7.58 1.20 21.46
CA GLU A 9 -8.88 0.58 21.74
C GLU A 9 -9.81 0.65 20.52
N TYR A 10 -10.64 -0.36 20.33
CA TYR A 10 -11.75 -0.31 19.38
C TYR A 10 -12.97 0.30 20.08
N LEU A 11 -13.56 1.31 19.46
CA LEU A 11 -14.73 2.02 19.96
C LEU A 11 -15.95 1.60 19.11
N PRO A 12 -16.84 0.72 19.61
CA PRO A 12 -17.97 0.24 18.82
C PRO A 12 -18.90 1.40 18.38
N PRO A 13 -19.55 1.29 17.20
CA PRO A 13 -19.47 0.17 16.24
C PRO A 13 -18.42 0.37 15.13
N ALA A 14 -17.76 1.53 15.01
CA ALA A 14 -16.90 1.83 13.87
C ALA A 14 -15.77 2.84 14.17
N GLY A 15 -15.41 3.01 15.45
CA GLY A 15 -14.34 3.90 15.88
C GLY A 15 -13.09 3.15 16.32
N MET A 16 -11.96 3.84 16.27
CA MET A 16 -10.73 3.40 16.93
C MET A 16 -10.13 4.56 17.70
N LEU A 17 -9.63 4.27 18.90
CA LEU A 17 -8.78 5.18 19.65
C LEU A 17 -7.34 4.85 19.31
N CYS A 18 -6.61 5.84 18.79
CA CYS A 18 -5.20 5.70 18.45
C CYS A 18 -4.35 6.78 19.12
N LYS A 19 -3.10 6.44 19.41
CA LYS A 19 -2.08 7.39 19.85
C LYS A 19 -1.73 8.33 18.68
N LYS A 20 -1.80 9.63 18.96
CA LYS A 20 -1.41 10.67 18.00
C LYS A 20 0.11 10.82 17.97
N VAL A 21 0.64 11.06 16.78
CA VAL A 21 2.03 11.48 16.55
C VAL A 21 2.06 12.84 15.86
N ASP A 22 3.20 13.51 15.97
CA ASP A 22 3.45 14.77 15.29
C ASP A 22 3.73 14.55 13.80
N ILE A 23 3.30 15.50 12.97
CA ILE A 23 3.61 15.52 11.54
C ILE A 23 4.68 16.59 11.33
N LEU A 24 5.93 16.15 11.29
CA LEU A 24 7.07 17.03 11.08
C LEU A 24 7.40 17.09 9.60
N GLN A 25 7.65 18.30 9.08
CA GLN A 25 8.19 18.44 7.74
C GLN A 25 9.63 17.87 7.72
N PRO A 26 10.11 17.30 6.60
CA PRO A 26 11.46 16.70 6.53
C PRO A 26 12.59 17.61 7.06
N ALA A 27 12.51 18.92 6.79
CA ALA A 27 13.49 19.90 7.28
C ALA A 27 13.51 20.09 8.81
N GLN A 28 12.50 19.60 9.53
CA GLN A 28 12.37 19.69 10.99
C GLN A 28 12.80 18.40 11.69
N ILE A 29 13.05 17.32 10.94
CA ILE A 29 13.37 16.01 11.50
C ILE A 29 14.87 15.93 11.78
N THR A 30 15.22 15.44 12.97
CA THR A 30 16.60 15.17 13.37
C THR A 30 16.75 13.71 13.83
N PRO A 31 17.99 13.19 13.92
CA PRO A 31 18.24 11.86 14.48
C PRO A 31 17.83 11.70 15.95
N GLN A 32 17.37 12.76 16.62
CA GLN A 32 16.86 12.72 18.00
C GLN A 32 15.34 12.95 18.08
N SER A 33 14.68 13.28 16.97
CA SER A 33 13.22 13.43 16.91
C SER A 33 12.51 12.17 17.41
N LYS A 34 11.37 12.34 18.06
CA LYS A 34 10.56 11.27 18.64
C LYS A 34 9.08 11.64 18.53
N ASN A 35 8.19 10.68 18.69
CA ASN A 35 6.75 10.89 18.59
C ASN A 35 6.29 11.51 17.25
N TYR A 36 6.84 11.06 16.12
CA TYR A 36 6.51 11.63 14.80
C TYR A 36 6.28 10.55 13.73
N LEU A 37 5.43 10.88 12.75
CA LEU A 37 5.26 10.10 11.51
C LEU A 37 6.58 10.09 10.75
N ILE A 38 7.10 8.89 10.47
CA ILE A 38 8.23 8.73 9.55
C ILE A 38 7.67 9.07 8.15
N PRO A 39 8.22 10.06 7.43
CA PRO A 39 7.62 10.60 6.20
C PRO A 39 7.86 9.70 4.96
N LEU A 40 7.72 8.39 5.16
CA LEU A 40 7.92 7.33 4.20
C LEU A 40 6.69 6.42 4.15
N GLU A 41 6.26 6.09 2.95
CA GLU A 41 5.35 4.97 2.69
C GLU A 41 6.17 3.73 2.37
N TRP A 42 5.94 2.64 3.08
CA TRP A 42 6.67 1.39 2.90
C TRP A 42 5.84 0.43 2.07
N ILE A 43 6.26 0.17 0.84
CA ILE A 43 5.54 -0.67 -0.11
C ILE A 43 6.26 -2.01 -0.22
N CYS A 44 5.59 -3.09 0.17
CA CYS A 44 6.09 -4.46 0.00
C CYS A 44 5.31 -5.15 -1.12
N ARG A 45 6.01 -5.84 -2.02
CA ARG A 45 5.43 -6.51 -3.17
C ARG A 45 5.85 -7.98 -3.19
N TRP A 46 4.88 -8.85 -3.42
CA TRP A 46 5.07 -10.29 -3.60
C TRP A 46 4.81 -10.72 -5.04
N TYR A 47 4.06 -9.93 -5.79
CA TYR A 47 3.71 -10.20 -7.18
C TYR A 47 3.93 -8.97 -8.07
N VAL A 48 4.14 -9.22 -9.35
CA VAL A 48 4.32 -8.20 -10.38
C VAL A 48 2.97 -7.59 -10.75
N ALA A 49 2.70 -6.38 -10.25
CA ALA A 49 1.45 -5.68 -10.51
C ALA A 49 1.58 -4.15 -10.40
N GLY A 50 0.57 -3.44 -10.90
CA GLY A 50 0.48 -1.99 -10.80
C GLY A 50 1.74 -1.26 -11.31
N SER A 51 2.21 -0.27 -10.54
CA SER A 51 3.36 0.56 -10.93
C SER A 51 4.69 -0.20 -11.01
N LEU A 52 4.79 -1.40 -10.42
CA LEU A 52 5.94 -2.28 -10.63
C LEU A 52 5.95 -2.79 -12.07
N TYR A 53 4.82 -3.31 -12.55
CA TYR A 53 4.69 -3.82 -13.91
C TYR A 53 4.78 -2.69 -14.95
N ASP A 54 4.17 -1.53 -14.69
CA ASP A 54 4.29 -0.36 -15.58
C ASP A 54 5.76 0.00 -15.83
N ARG A 55 6.60 0.03 -14.78
CA ARG A 55 8.04 0.33 -14.91
C ARG A 55 8.83 -0.73 -15.68
N ILE A 56 8.43 -2.00 -15.60
CA ILE A 56 9.01 -3.06 -16.44
C ILE A 56 8.67 -2.82 -17.91
N LYS A 57 7.40 -2.52 -18.24
CA LYS A 57 6.97 -2.22 -19.61
C LYS A 57 7.64 -0.99 -20.19
N GLU A 58 7.90 0.01 -19.36
CA GLU A 58 8.62 1.24 -19.71
C GLU A 58 10.14 1.05 -19.80
N GLY A 59 10.67 -0.13 -19.46
CA GLY A 59 12.11 -0.40 -19.46
C GLY A 59 12.89 0.30 -18.34
N LYS A 60 12.20 0.83 -17.33
CA LYS A 60 12.80 1.49 -16.14
C LYS A 60 13.27 0.50 -15.09
N LEU A 61 12.76 -0.73 -15.14
CA LEU A 61 13.22 -1.88 -14.35
C LEU A 61 13.46 -3.06 -15.28
N SER A 62 14.41 -3.91 -14.90
CA SER A 62 14.71 -5.17 -15.55
C SER A 62 14.26 -6.36 -14.69
N ALA A 63 14.19 -7.55 -15.30
CA ALA A 63 13.92 -8.78 -14.56
C ALA A 63 14.96 -9.05 -13.46
N SER A 64 16.24 -8.73 -13.72
CA SER A 64 17.32 -8.88 -12.74
C SER A 64 17.18 -7.98 -11.53
N ASP A 65 16.63 -6.76 -11.68
CA ASP A 65 16.40 -5.85 -10.55
C ASP A 65 15.39 -6.43 -9.55
N LEU A 66 14.51 -7.31 -10.02
CA LEU A 66 13.51 -8.02 -9.22
C LEU A 66 13.99 -9.40 -8.74
N GLY A 67 15.25 -9.75 -9.00
CA GLY A 67 15.84 -11.03 -8.59
C GLY A 67 15.52 -12.21 -9.51
N TYR A 68 14.90 -11.99 -10.68
CA TYR A 68 14.76 -13.04 -11.68
C TYR A 68 16.09 -13.36 -12.35
N HIS A 69 16.18 -14.55 -12.96
CA HIS A 69 17.34 -14.93 -13.75
C HIS A 69 17.45 -14.12 -15.05
N SER A 70 18.67 -14.01 -15.59
CA SER A 70 18.90 -13.30 -16.85
C SER A 70 18.10 -13.92 -18.00
N GLY A 71 17.45 -13.08 -18.80
CA GLY A 71 16.61 -13.51 -19.94
C GLY A 71 15.15 -13.83 -19.57
N HIS A 72 14.77 -13.76 -18.29
CA HIS A 72 13.39 -13.95 -17.85
C HIS A 72 12.47 -12.84 -18.38
N THR A 73 11.35 -13.21 -18.98
CA THR A 73 10.33 -12.26 -19.43
C THR A 73 9.27 -12.11 -18.35
N VAL A 74 9.31 -10.99 -17.65
CA VAL A 74 8.40 -10.71 -16.53
C VAL A 74 6.98 -10.44 -17.02
N THR A 75 6.00 -11.13 -16.44
CA THR A 75 4.58 -10.99 -16.79
C THR A 75 3.74 -10.42 -15.64
N GLN A 76 2.58 -9.83 -15.97
CA GLN A 76 1.66 -9.32 -14.95
C GLN A 76 1.04 -10.47 -14.15
N GLY A 77 0.99 -10.34 -12.83
CA GLY A 77 0.49 -11.37 -11.92
C GLY A 77 1.52 -12.45 -11.59
N GLU A 78 2.76 -12.32 -12.07
CA GLU A 78 3.82 -13.27 -11.75
C GLU A 78 4.32 -13.10 -10.31
N PRO A 79 4.54 -14.20 -9.55
CA PRO A 79 5.18 -14.10 -8.24
C PRO A 79 6.62 -13.64 -8.35
N LEU A 80 7.05 -12.79 -7.43
CA LEU A 80 8.43 -12.35 -7.31
C LEU A 80 9.30 -13.44 -6.64
N PRO A 81 10.57 -13.61 -7.05
CA PRO A 81 11.48 -14.59 -6.42
C PRO A 81 11.75 -14.29 -4.94
N GLN A 82 11.70 -13.02 -4.57
CA GLN A 82 11.83 -12.49 -3.22
C GLN A 82 10.92 -11.27 -3.09
N PRO A 83 10.41 -10.96 -1.88
CA PRO A 83 9.62 -9.76 -1.67
C PRO A 83 10.42 -8.50 -2.05
N PHE A 84 9.82 -7.67 -2.89
CA PHE A 84 10.43 -6.42 -3.35
C PHE A 84 9.89 -5.26 -2.52
N LEU A 85 10.75 -4.67 -1.70
CA LEU A 85 10.39 -3.58 -0.82
C LEU A 85 10.95 -2.26 -1.34
N GLU A 86 10.07 -1.26 -1.43
CA GLU A 86 10.37 0.08 -1.89
C GLU A 86 9.78 1.10 -0.91
N VAL A 87 10.27 2.33 -0.97
CA VAL A 87 9.71 3.43 -0.18
C VAL A 87 9.37 4.63 -1.06
N SER A 88 8.27 5.30 -0.76
CA SER A 88 7.89 6.60 -1.34
C SER A 88 7.77 7.69 -0.30
N THR A 89 7.75 8.95 -0.76
CA THR A 89 7.42 10.11 0.08
C THR A 89 5.97 10.04 0.57
N LYS A 90 5.69 10.63 1.75
CA LYS A 90 4.32 10.68 2.34
C LYS A 90 3.74 12.09 2.49
N LEU A 91 4.61 13.09 2.60
CA LEU A 91 4.26 14.48 2.93
C LEU A 91 4.40 15.44 1.74
N GLU A 92 4.75 14.91 0.56
CA GLU A 92 4.82 15.69 -0.67
C GLU A 92 3.45 15.74 -1.35
N LYS A 93 3.25 16.70 -2.27
CA LYS A 93 1.99 16.80 -3.03
C LYS A 93 1.75 15.56 -3.90
N THR A 94 2.83 14.99 -4.43
CA THR A 94 2.82 13.78 -5.25
C THR A 94 3.89 12.86 -4.72
N ASP A 95 3.48 11.64 -4.37
CA ASP A 95 4.41 10.65 -3.85
C ASP A 95 5.36 10.17 -4.95
N ARG A 96 6.63 10.02 -4.58
CA ARG A 96 7.69 9.53 -5.48
C ARG A 96 8.52 8.49 -4.79
N LEU A 97 8.98 7.50 -5.55
CA LEU A 97 9.88 6.46 -5.06
C LEU A 97 11.24 7.05 -4.73
N LEU A 98 11.86 6.56 -3.65
CA LEU A 98 13.12 7.05 -3.13
C LEU A 98 14.18 5.96 -3.16
N LYS A 99 15.43 6.40 -3.33
CA LYS A 99 16.59 5.56 -2.99
C LYS A 99 16.83 5.57 -1.48
N LYS A 100 17.53 4.56 -0.97
CA LYS A 100 17.80 4.40 0.47
C LYS A 100 18.47 5.64 1.06
N GLU A 101 19.42 6.25 0.35
CA GLU A 101 20.16 7.43 0.83
C GLU A 101 19.23 8.62 1.09
N GLU A 102 18.32 8.89 0.15
CA GLU A 102 17.36 9.98 0.29
C GLU A 102 16.30 9.65 1.35
N ALA A 103 15.83 8.41 1.38
CA ALA A 103 14.89 7.95 2.40
C ALA A 103 15.45 8.16 3.82
N LEU A 104 16.71 7.81 4.06
CA LEU A 104 17.40 8.06 5.34
C LEU A 104 17.48 9.55 5.67
N GLN A 105 17.81 10.40 4.70
CA GLN A 105 17.91 11.84 4.88
C GLN A 105 16.58 12.47 5.28
N ILE A 106 15.50 12.22 4.53
CA ILE A 106 14.21 12.88 4.79
C ILE A 106 13.51 12.36 6.03
N SER A 107 13.81 11.11 6.41
CA SER A 107 13.16 10.46 7.55
C SER A 107 13.91 10.60 8.87
N GLY A 108 15.19 11.01 8.85
CA GLY A 108 16.02 11.04 10.06
C GLY A 108 16.27 9.65 10.66
N LEU A 109 16.09 8.59 9.86
CA LEU A 109 16.43 7.22 10.23
C LEU A 109 17.94 7.00 10.11
N SER A 110 18.50 6.29 11.09
CA SER A 110 19.78 5.61 10.92
C SER A 110 19.65 4.40 9.99
N PRO A 111 20.74 3.88 9.42
CA PRO A 111 20.70 2.66 8.60
C PRO A 111 20.07 1.47 9.35
N GLN A 112 20.33 1.34 10.65
CA GLN A 112 19.79 0.28 11.50
C GLN A 112 18.28 0.44 11.72
N GLU A 113 17.80 1.66 11.99
CA GLU A 113 16.36 1.93 12.11
C GLU A 113 15.62 1.69 10.79
N TYR A 114 16.25 2.00 9.64
CA TYR A 114 15.69 1.70 8.31
C TYR A 114 15.55 0.19 8.09
N ASP A 115 16.58 -0.59 8.43
CA ASP A 115 16.53 -2.05 8.27
C ASP A 115 15.52 -2.68 9.25
N GLN A 116 15.38 -2.12 10.47
CA GLN A 116 14.33 -2.51 11.41
C GLN A 116 12.92 -2.20 10.88
N ALA A 117 12.71 -1.02 10.30
CA ALA A 117 11.45 -0.65 9.66
C ALA A 117 11.10 -1.60 8.51
N ARG A 118 12.08 -1.91 7.64
CA ARG A 118 11.95 -2.89 6.56
C ARG A 118 11.51 -4.26 7.07
N GLU A 119 12.13 -4.74 8.14
CA GLU A 119 11.80 -6.02 8.76
C GLU A 119 10.39 -6.03 9.37
N ILE A 120 9.98 -4.94 10.04
CA ILE A 120 8.62 -4.79 10.57
C ILE A 120 7.60 -4.90 9.45
N VAL A 121 7.81 -4.17 8.35
CA VAL A 121 6.91 -4.18 7.19
C VAL A 121 6.82 -5.58 6.59
N LEU A 122 7.97 -6.23 6.34
CA LEU A 122 7.99 -7.57 5.78
C LEU A 122 7.22 -8.57 6.65
N ARG A 123 7.43 -8.54 7.97
CA ARG A 123 6.72 -9.42 8.92
C ARG A 123 5.20 -9.20 8.91
N ILE A 124 4.74 -7.96 8.71
CA ILE A 124 3.32 -7.64 8.59
C ILE A 124 2.77 -8.25 7.31
N ASP A 125 3.42 -8.02 6.16
CA ASP A 125 2.98 -8.59 4.88
C ASP A 125 2.95 -10.11 4.90
N GLU A 126 3.97 -10.76 5.45
CA GLU A 126 4.01 -12.22 5.58
C GLU A 126 2.85 -12.75 6.43
N ASP A 127 2.50 -12.05 7.51
CA ASP A 127 1.38 -12.43 8.38
C ASP A 127 0.02 -12.21 7.71
N ILE A 128 -0.14 -11.10 6.96
CA ILE A 128 -1.33 -10.85 6.13
C ILE A 128 -1.47 -11.98 5.11
N GLY A 129 -0.44 -12.22 4.29
CA GLY A 129 -0.44 -13.25 3.26
C GLY A 129 -0.78 -14.63 3.83
N ARG A 130 -0.16 -15.00 4.95
CA ARG A 130 -0.47 -16.25 5.65
C ARG A 130 -1.93 -16.30 6.10
N SER A 131 -2.42 -15.24 6.74
CA SER A 131 -3.77 -15.18 7.32
C SER A 131 -4.87 -15.27 6.25
N VAL A 132 -4.68 -14.60 5.11
CA VAL A 132 -5.69 -14.56 4.04
C VAL A 132 -5.61 -15.74 3.06
N SER A 133 -4.46 -16.43 2.98
CA SER A 133 -4.26 -17.55 2.04
C SER A 133 -5.27 -18.69 2.20
N SER A 134 -5.61 -19.04 3.45
CA SER A 134 -6.61 -20.06 3.78
C SER A 134 -8.04 -19.65 3.45
N ARG A 135 -8.27 -18.35 3.23
CA ARG A 135 -9.56 -17.72 2.92
C ARG A 135 -9.75 -17.47 1.42
N GLY A 136 -8.92 -18.09 0.58
CA GLY A 136 -9.03 -17.99 -0.88
C GLY A 136 -8.53 -16.66 -1.46
N LEU A 137 -7.68 -15.95 -0.73
CA LEU A 137 -7.08 -14.69 -1.17
C LEU A 137 -5.57 -14.84 -1.40
N ILE A 138 -5.06 -14.09 -2.37
CA ILE A 138 -3.64 -13.81 -2.56
C ILE A 138 -3.39 -12.38 -2.15
N HIS A 139 -2.43 -12.14 -1.26
CA HIS A 139 -1.94 -10.80 -0.95
C HIS A 139 -0.80 -10.45 -1.90
N ALA A 140 -1.02 -9.50 -2.80
CA ALA A 140 -0.12 -9.23 -3.92
C ALA A 140 0.94 -8.17 -3.59
N ASP A 141 0.51 -7.06 -3.00
CA ASP A 141 1.34 -5.99 -2.48
C ASP A 141 0.58 -5.17 -1.44
N GLY A 142 1.28 -4.32 -0.70
CA GLY A 142 0.65 -3.41 0.24
C GLY A 142 1.56 -2.33 0.81
N LYS A 143 0.94 -1.29 1.36
CA LYS A 143 1.61 -0.10 1.89
C LYS A 143 1.43 0.01 3.40
N LYS A 144 2.52 0.26 4.12
CA LYS A 144 2.52 0.50 5.57
C LYS A 144 3.09 1.87 5.87
N GLU A 145 2.56 2.50 6.91
CA GLU A 145 3.10 3.72 7.50
C GLU A 145 3.65 3.43 8.89
N LEU A 146 4.78 4.06 9.20
CA LEU A 146 5.48 3.88 10.46
C LEU A 146 5.67 5.23 11.16
N ALA A 147 5.79 5.18 12.47
CA ALA A 147 6.13 6.33 13.28
C ALA A 147 7.15 5.95 14.36
N PHE A 148 7.83 6.95 14.90
CA PHE A 148 8.48 6.79 16.19
C PHE A 148 7.52 7.16 17.31
N ASP A 149 7.51 6.37 18.40
CA ASP A 149 6.84 6.73 19.65
C ASP A 149 7.66 7.74 20.49
N GLU A 150 7.16 8.11 21.67
CA GLU A 150 7.81 9.05 22.61
C GLU A 150 9.18 8.56 23.15
N ASN A 151 9.48 7.27 22.99
CA ASN A 151 10.73 6.62 23.37
C ASN A 151 11.60 6.30 22.13
N ARG A 152 11.27 6.86 20.97
CA ARG A 152 11.91 6.61 19.68
C ARG A 152 11.96 5.12 19.32
N GLN A 153 10.87 4.41 19.60
CA GLN A 153 10.67 3.06 19.12
C GLN A 153 9.74 3.08 17.90
N ILE A 154 10.09 2.32 16.87
CA ILE A 154 9.27 2.20 15.66
C ILE A 154 7.96 1.51 16.01
N MET A 155 6.86 2.09 15.56
CA MET A 155 5.51 1.54 15.63
C MET A 155 4.82 1.67 14.28
N VAL A 156 3.90 0.75 14.01
CA VAL A 156 3.00 0.83 12.86
C VAL A 156 1.88 1.81 13.17
N ILE A 157 1.58 2.65 12.19
CA ILE A 157 0.45 3.57 12.24
C ILE A 157 -0.40 3.41 10.99
N ASP A 158 -1.48 4.18 10.94
CA ASP A 158 -2.53 4.05 9.94
C ASP A 158 -3.16 2.63 9.98
N VAL A 159 -3.89 2.26 8.93
CA VAL A 159 -4.47 0.93 8.74
C VAL A 159 -3.62 0.09 7.79
N TYR A 160 -3.73 -1.23 7.91
CA TYR A 160 -3.18 -2.20 6.95
C TYR A 160 -4.12 -3.41 6.84
N GLY A 161 -3.92 -4.23 5.82
CA GLY A 161 -4.77 -5.38 5.51
C GLY A 161 -6.15 -4.99 4.97
N THR A 162 -6.28 -3.78 4.41
CA THR A 162 -7.54 -3.25 3.88
C THR A 162 -7.50 -3.20 2.34
N ALA A 163 -8.67 -3.13 1.69
CA ALA A 163 -8.75 -2.89 0.23
C ALA A 163 -8.09 -1.57 -0.23
N ASP A 164 -7.79 -0.68 0.70
CA ASP A 164 -7.29 0.65 0.44
C ASP A 164 -5.76 0.65 0.33
N GLU A 165 -5.13 -0.04 1.28
CA GLU A 165 -3.69 -0.07 1.49
C GLU A 165 -3.02 -1.32 0.93
N ASP A 166 -3.79 -2.38 0.68
CA ASP A 166 -3.29 -3.67 0.21
C ASP A 166 -4.08 -4.16 -1.01
N ARG A 167 -3.38 -4.83 -1.92
CA ARG A 167 -3.96 -5.49 -3.09
C ARG A 167 -4.19 -6.95 -2.80
N PHE A 168 -5.46 -7.37 -2.92
CA PHE A 168 -5.87 -8.76 -2.79
C PHE A 168 -6.42 -9.30 -4.10
N TRP A 169 -6.07 -10.53 -4.43
CA TRP A 169 -6.62 -11.26 -5.57
C TRP A 169 -7.41 -12.48 -5.13
N ASP A 170 -8.44 -12.81 -5.91
CA ASP A 170 -9.14 -14.09 -5.79
C ASP A 170 -8.20 -15.23 -6.22
N LYS A 171 -7.89 -16.13 -5.28
CA LYS A 171 -6.96 -17.23 -5.52
C LYS A 171 -7.48 -18.23 -6.55
N ALA A 172 -8.77 -18.57 -6.51
CA ALA A 172 -9.34 -19.55 -7.42
C ALA A 172 -9.37 -19.02 -8.86
N ARG A 173 -9.64 -17.72 -9.02
CA ARG A 173 -9.58 -17.05 -10.34
C ARG A 173 -8.15 -16.96 -10.84
N TYR A 174 -7.20 -16.62 -9.98
CA TYR A 174 -5.79 -16.58 -10.31
C TYR A 174 -5.27 -17.93 -10.81
N GLU A 175 -5.60 -19.02 -10.10
CA GLU A 175 -5.25 -20.39 -10.50
C GLU A 175 -5.90 -20.81 -11.84
N ALA A 176 -7.04 -20.21 -12.19
CA ALA A 176 -7.69 -20.38 -13.49
C ALA A 176 -7.12 -19.47 -14.59
N GLY A 177 -6.06 -18.71 -14.31
CA GLY A 177 -5.40 -17.80 -15.26
C GLY A 177 -6.03 -16.41 -15.36
N GLU A 178 -6.89 -16.03 -14.42
CA GLU A 178 -7.58 -14.74 -14.41
C GLU A 178 -7.21 -13.89 -13.19
N LEU A 179 -6.72 -12.67 -13.43
CA LEU A 179 -6.34 -11.74 -12.37
C LEU A 179 -7.55 -10.91 -11.93
N VAL A 180 -8.25 -11.35 -10.89
CA VAL A 180 -9.39 -10.63 -10.30
C VAL A 180 -8.96 -9.88 -9.06
N ASP A 181 -8.97 -8.55 -9.14
CA ASP A 181 -8.57 -7.65 -8.06
C ASP A 181 -9.74 -7.30 -7.14
N LEU A 182 -9.53 -7.44 -5.83
CA LEU A 182 -10.51 -7.21 -4.78
C LEU A 182 -10.13 -6.00 -3.91
N SER A 183 -9.54 -4.96 -4.52
CA SER A 183 -9.08 -3.73 -3.84
C SER A 183 -9.54 -2.45 -4.56
N LYS A 184 -9.06 -1.28 -4.10
CA LYS A 184 -9.20 0.02 -4.79
C LYS A 184 -8.72 0.03 -6.25
N GLU A 185 -7.97 -0.98 -6.69
CA GLU A 185 -7.52 -1.08 -8.08
C GLU A 185 -8.68 -1.02 -9.07
N TYR A 186 -9.87 -1.54 -8.73
CA TYR A 186 -11.05 -1.44 -9.60
C TYR A 186 -11.41 0.01 -9.96
N VAL A 187 -11.42 0.91 -8.97
CA VAL A 187 -11.64 2.34 -9.16
C VAL A 187 -10.49 2.98 -9.95
N ARG A 188 -9.24 2.57 -9.68
CA ARG A 188 -8.07 3.05 -10.43
C ARG A 188 -8.15 2.68 -11.92
N GLN A 189 -8.62 1.48 -12.24
CA GLN A 189 -8.81 1.02 -13.62
C GLN A 189 -9.92 1.81 -14.32
N HIS A 190 -11.01 2.13 -13.64
CA HIS A 190 -12.05 3.01 -14.19
C HIS A 190 -11.46 4.36 -14.66
N TYR A 191 -10.70 5.04 -13.80
CA TYR A 191 -10.09 6.32 -14.15
C TYR A 191 -8.95 6.23 -15.19
N ARG A 192 -8.30 5.07 -15.33
CA ARG A 192 -7.39 4.79 -16.45
C ARG A 192 -8.14 4.67 -17.75
N GLN A 193 -9.17 3.83 -17.79
CA GLN A 193 -9.99 3.58 -18.98
C GLN A 193 -10.75 4.82 -19.44
N SER A 194 -11.16 5.69 -18.51
CA SER A 194 -11.80 6.97 -18.83
C SER A 194 -10.81 8.04 -19.36
N GLY A 195 -9.51 7.73 -19.47
CA GLY A 195 -8.46 8.68 -19.83
C GLY A 195 -8.24 9.80 -18.81
N TYR A 196 -8.80 9.68 -17.59
CA TYR A 196 -8.59 10.68 -16.55
C TYR A 196 -7.17 10.64 -16.02
N LYS A 197 -6.62 9.43 -15.79
CA LYS A 197 -5.22 9.26 -15.34
C LYS A 197 -4.27 10.00 -16.28
N ASP A 198 -4.35 9.78 -17.59
CA ASP A 198 -3.42 10.38 -18.54
C ASP A 198 -3.49 11.90 -18.53
N ARG A 199 -4.71 12.48 -18.48
CA ARG A 199 -4.90 13.94 -18.35
C ARG A 199 -4.34 14.49 -17.05
N LEU A 200 -4.54 13.77 -15.93
CA LEU A 200 -4.03 14.16 -14.62
C LEU A 200 -2.50 14.22 -14.63
N TYR A 201 -1.84 13.17 -15.14
CA TYR A 201 -0.38 13.10 -15.18
C TYR A 201 0.20 14.13 -16.16
N ALA A 202 -0.41 14.32 -17.34
CA ALA A 202 0.00 15.36 -18.28
C ALA A 202 -0.10 16.78 -17.68
N ALA A 203 -1.16 17.07 -16.91
CA ALA A 203 -1.30 18.35 -16.22
C ALA A 203 -0.21 18.53 -15.15
N ARG A 204 0.09 17.48 -14.37
CA ARG A 204 1.16 17.51 -13.37
C ARG A 204 2.53 17.75 -14.00
N ASP A 205 2.85 17.04 -15.08
CA ASP A 205 4.12 17.18 -15.81
C ASP A 205 4.28 18.58 -16.42
N ALA A 206 3.18 19.19 -16.85
CA ALA A 206 3.14 20.55 -17.37
C ALA A 206 3.05 21.64 -16.29
N GLY A 207 2.98 21.28 -15.00
CA GLY A 207 2.78 22.23 -13.90
C GLY A 207 1.42 22.96 -13.94
N GLN A 208 0.43 22.38 -14.59
CA GLN A 208 -0.91 22.93 -14.75
C GLN A 208 -1.86 22.51 -13.61
N PRO A 209 -2.99 23.21 -13.41
CA PRO A 209 -4.02 22.79 -12.48
C PRO A 209 -4.51 21.37 -12.78
N GLU A 210 -4.67 20.56 -11.73
CA GLU A 210 -5.18 19.19 -11.89
C GLU A 210 -6.63 19.23 -12.39
N PRO A 211 -7.00 18.41 -13.40
CA PRO A 211 -8.38 18.35 -13.86
C PRO A 211 -9.28 17.81 -12.74
N ALA A 212 -10.48 18.38 -12.64
CA ALA A 212 -11.48 17.91 -11.69
C ALA A 212 -11.75 16.41 -11.89
N ILE A 213 -11.74 15.67 -10.79
CA ILE A 213 -12.02 14.23 -10.82
C ILE A 213 -13.48 13.99 -11.20
N PRO A 214 -13.76 13.22 -12.28
CA PRO A 214 -15.13 12.87 -12.62
C PRO A 214 -15.78 12.05 -11.50
N ALA A 215 -17.05 12.30 -11.23
CA ALA A 215 -17.83 11.48 -10.32
C ALA A 215 -17.89 10.03 -10.84
N LEU A 216 -17.78 9.07 -9.93
CA LEU A 216 -17.93 7.66 -10.28
C LEU A 216 -19.37 7.39 -10.73
N PRO A 217 -19.58 6.70 -11.86
CA PRO A 217 -20.90 6.23 -12.25
C PRO A 217 -21.52 5.33 -11.16
N PRO A 218 -22.86 5.35 -10.98
CA PRO A 218 -23.53 4.56 -9.95
C PRO A 218 -23.17 3.07 -9.96
N GLU A 219 -22.97 2.50 -11.14
CA GLU A 219 -22.56 1.10 -11.33
C GLU A 219 -21.15 0.81 -10.80
N VAL A 220 -20.22 1.76 -10.95
CA VAL A 220 -18.84 1.62 -10.45
C VAL A 220 -18.83 1.75 -8.93
N VAL A 221 -19.66 2.63 -8.37
CA VAL A 221 -19.85 2.75 -6.91
C VAL A 221 -20.44 1.48 -6.32
N ALA A 222 -21.48 0.94 -6.96
CA ALA A 222 -22.12 -0.31 -6.53
C ALA A 222 -21.15 -1.49 -6.59
N GLU A 223 -20.37 -1.59 -7.67
CA GLU A 223 -19.38 -2.67 -7.80
C GLU A 223 -18.24 -2.54 -6.80
N THR A 224 -17.74 -1.33 -6.58
CA THR A 224 -16.74 -1.05 -5.55
C THR A 224 -17.26 -1.48 -4.18
N SER A 225 -18.51 -1.16 -3.85
CA SER A 225 -19.14 -1.58 -2.60
C SER A 225 -19.21 -3.11 -2.47
N ARG A 226 -19.57 -3.81 -3.55
CA ARG A 226 -19.58 -5.28 -3.59
C ARG A 226 -18.19 -5.89 -3.39
N ILE A 227 -17.15 -5.31 -3.99
CA ILE A 227 -15.77 -5.73 -3.80
C ILE A 227 -15.34 -5.60 -2.33
N TYR A 228 -15.65 -4.47 -1.69
CA TYR A 228 -15.27 -4.24 -0.29
C TYR A 228 -16.01 -5.17 0.67
N ILE A 229 -17.31 -5.38 0.45
CA ILE A 229 -18.12 -6.34 1.21
C ILE A 229 -17.50 -7.74 1.05
N ARG A 230 -17.25 -8.16 -0.18
CA ARG A 230 -16.67 -9.48 -0.46
C ARG A 230 -15.30 -9.65 0.20
N LEU A 231 -14.43 -8.65 0.11
CA LEU A 231 -13.11 -8.72 0.75
C LEU A 231 -13.25 -8.83 2.27
N PHE A 232 -14.10 -8.01 2.88
CA PHE A 232 -14.40 -8.09 4.32
C PHE A 232 -14.83 -9.50 4.70
N GLU A 233 -15.84 -10.05 4.02
CA GLU A 233 -16.38 -11.39 4.33
C GLU A 233 -15.34 -12.49 4.16
N MET A 234 -14.46 -12.38 3.14
CA MET A 234 -13.37 -13.33 2.95
C MET A 234 -12.33 -13.21 4.09
N ILE A 235 -11.87 -12.00 4.39
CA ILE A 235 -10.84 -11.75 5.42
C ILE A 235 -11.32 -12.12 6.83
N THR A 236 -12.55 -11.75 7.20
CA THR A 236 -13.06 -11.97 8.56
C THR A 236 -13.75 -13.32 8.70
N GLY A 237 -14.44 -13.79 7.66
CA GLY A 237 -15.33 -14.94 7.71
C GLY A 237 -16.72 -14.60 8.25
N GLU A 238 -16.99 -13.31 8.47
CA GLU A 238 -18.26 -12.79 8.97
C GLU A 238 -19.06 -12.18 7.82
N SER A 239 -20.38 -12.35 7.83
CA SER A 239 -21.25 -11.67 6.86
C SER A 239 -21.32 -10.17 7.15
N PHE A 240 -21.12 -9.36 6.11
CA PHE A 240 -21.17 -7.91 6.27
C PHE A 240 -22.58 -7.46 6.68
N GLN A 241 -22.67 -6.69 7.76
CA GLN A 241 -23.90 -6.05 8.19
C GLN A 241 -23.83 -4.56 7.86
N PRO A 242 -24.68 -4.04 6.97
CA PRO A 242 -24.76 -2.61 6.74
C PRO A 242 -25.06 -1.90 8.05
N ALA A 243 -24.29 -0.86 8.39
CA ALA A 243 -24.67 0.04 9.46
C ALA A 243 -26.07 0.57 9.14
N GLY A 244 -27.04 0.35 10.04
CA GLY A 244 -28.39 0.86 9.88
C GLY A 244 -28.33 2.36 9.56
N LYS A 245 -29.11 2.82 8.57
CA LYS A 245 -29.18 4.24 8.23
C LYS A 245 -29.61 5.00 9.49
N SER A 246 -28.70 5.78 10.07
CA SER A 246 -29.03 6.81 11.08
C SER A 246 -29.74 7.97 10.42
#